data_AF-A0A257QAP1-F1
#
_entry.id   AF-A0A257QAP1-F1
#
_cell.length_a   1.000
_cell.length_b   1.000
_cell.length_c   1.000
_cell.angle_alpha   90.00
_cell.angle_beta   90.00
_cell.angle_gamma   90.00
#
_symmetry.space_group_name_H-M   'P 1'
#
loop_
_entity.id
_entity.type
_entity.pdbx_description
1 polymer ?
#
loop_
_entity_poly.entity_id
_entity_poly.type
_entity_poly.pdbx_seq_one_letter_code
_entity_poly.pdbx_strand_id
1 'polypeptide(L)'
;MWIHSWGYNLALHAVAAVAMRHVHMTTELHPHAPFNYHDEVDMRIETLTNLGLGLGRVDGWVIMVPFTIPGELVRVRIYRNHKNYSDADLLEVLEPSAERISPQCPLFGSCGGCQYQHMSYESQLAWKTDQVRNLLRNIPGATECVHPAIGSPKTYHYRSKLTPHYPRPKKGDTATLPIGFLKQGTTHSIIDVPECPIATEAINEALPKLRAELRDKAVGFKRGGTLLIRHSREGVTQNSQAIV
;
A
#
# COMPACT_ATOMS: atom_id res chain seq x y z
N MET A 1 -33.24 -14.06 -30.94
CA MET A 1 -32.33 -15.18 -31.22
C MET A 1 -30.94 -14.73 -30.73
N TRP A 2 -30.66 -14.62 -29.42
CA TRP A 2 -30.57 -15.63 -28.35
C TRP A 2 -29.64 -16.79 -28.69
N ILE A 3 -28.42 -16.72 -28.13
CA ILE A 3 -27.40 -17.72 -27.71
C ILE A 3 -26.36 -16.82 -26.99
N HIS A 4 -26.23 -16.66 -25.67
CA HIS A 4 -26.09 -17.55 -24.51
C HIS A 4 -24.91 -18.54 -24.59
N SER A 5 -23.78 -18.14 -24.00
CA SER A 5 -22.66 -18.95 -23.52
C SER A 5 -22.17 -18.28 -22.22
N TRP A 6 -22.65 -18.70 -21.04
CA TRP A 6 -22.02 -19.68 -20.13
C TRP A 6 -20.61 -19.24 -19.69
N GLY A 7 -20.44 -18.74 -18.47
CA GLY A 7 -20.04 -19.52 -17.28
C GLY A 7 -18.52 -19.33 -17.10
N TYR A 8 -17.97 -18.79 -16.02
CA TYR A 8 -17.88 -19.36 -14.69
C TYR A 8 -17.48 -18.23 -13.72
N ASN A 9 -18.24 -18.02 -12.65
CA ASN A 9 -17.85 -17.13 -11.56
C ASN A 9 -18.07 -17.88 -10.25
N LEU A 10 -17.14 -18.81 -9.97
CA LEU A 10 -17.12 -19.59 -8.73
C LEU A 10 -15.72 -20.19 -8.52
N ALA A 11 -14.75 -19.37 -8.11
CA ALA A 11 -13.46 -19.83 -7.59
C ALA A 11 -12.72 -18.68 -6.88
N LEU A 12 -13.28 -18.19 -5.78
CA LEU A 12 -12.58 -17.29 -4.83
C LEU A 12 -12.71 -17.78 -3.38
N HIS A 13 -12.87 -19.09 -3.23
CA HIS A 13 -12.80 -19.83 -1.97
C HIS A 13 -11.95 -21.07 -2.19
N ALA A 14 -10.62 -20.94 -2.10
CA ALA A 14 -9.67 -22.01 -1.77
C ALA A 14 -8.23 -21.63 -2.12
N VAL A 15 -7.58 -20.75 -1.34
CA VAL A 15 -6.12 -20.76 -1.18
C VAL A 15 -5.80 -20.37 0.26
N ALA A 16 -6.22 -21.22 1.20
CA ALA A 16 -5.82 -21.18 2.60
C ALA A 16 -5.77 -22.60 3.13
N ALA A 17 -4.96 -23.44 2.49
CA ALA A 17 -4.68 -24.78 2.98
C ALA A 17 -3.30 -25.18 2.45
N VAL A 18 -2.31 -25.20 3.34
CA VAL A 18 -1.25 -26.21 3.47
C VAL A 18 -0.13 -25.59 4.32
N ALA A 19 -0.07 -26.01 5.59
CA ALA A 19 1.10 -26.21 6.45
C ALA A 19 0.75 -25.99 7.93
N MET A 20 -0.11 -26.84 8.50
CA MET A 20 -0.24 -27.01 9.95
C MET A 20 0.36 -28.37 10.31
N ARG A 21 1.61 -28.36 10.81
CA ARG A 21 2.15 -29.50 11.57
C ARG A 21 1.54 -29.44 12.97
N HIS A 22 1.17 -30.62 13.48
CA HIS A 22 0.38 -30.82 14.68
C HIS A 22 0.97 -30.13 15.92
N VAL A 23 0.30 -29.08 16.36
CA VAL A 23 0.24 -28.65 17.76
C VAL A 23 -1.18 -29.01 18.20
N HIS A 24 -1.31 -29.69 19.35
CA HIS A 24 -2.62 -30.03 19.92
C HIS A 24 -3.49 -28.77 20.02
N MET A 25 -4.49 -28.67 19.14
CA MET A 25 -5.52 -27.63 19.18
C MET A 25 -6.55 -28.03 20.24
N THR A 26 -6.43 -27.48 21.44
CA THR A 26 -7.61 -27.32 22.29
C THR A 26 -8.49 -26.26 21.66
N THR A 27 -9.66 -26.70 21.24
CA THR A 27 -10.72 -25.94 20.58
C THR A 27 -11.36 -24.97 21.57
N GLU A 28 -10.83 -23.76 21.69
CA GLU A 28 -11.60 -22.61 22.17
C GLU A 28 -11.62 -21.53 21.08
N LEU A 29 -12.72 -21.52 20.33
CA LEU A 29 -13.08 -20.42 19.45
C LEU A 29 -13.45 -19.23 20.34
N HIS A 30 -12.55 -18.25 20.51
CA HIS A 30 -12.88 -17.00 21.21
C HIS A 30 -14.01 -16.27 20.47
N PRO A 31 -15.19 -16.06 21.08
CA PRO A 31 -16.34 -15.45 20.40
C PRO A 31 -16.22 -13.94 20.19
N HIS A 32 -15.17 -13.31 20.73
CA HIS A 32 -14.91 -11.89 20.62
C HIS A 32 -13.41 -11.68 20.42
N ALA A 33 -13.02 -10.81 19.49
CA ALA A 33 -11.63 -10.35 19.44
C ALA A 33 -11.27 -9.76 20.81
N PRO A 34 -10.05 -10.00 21.32
CA PRO A 34 -9.68 -9.66 22.69
C PRO A 34 -9.58 -8.14 22.95
N PHE A 35 -9.64 -7.33 21.88
CA PHE A 35 -9.50 -5.89 21.94
C PHE A 35 -10.81 -5.18 21.60
N ASN A 36 -11.12 -4.12 22.34
CA ASN A 36 -12.17 -3.18 21.98
C ASN A 36 -11.70 -2.23 20.87
N TYR A 37 -12.67 -1.54 20.27
CA TYR A 37 -12.37 -0.47 19.33
C TYR A 37 -11.60 0.66 20.03
N HIS A 38 -10.49 1.09 19.43
CA HIS A 38 -9.55 2.08 19.94
C HIS A 38 -8.68 1.66 21.15
N ASP A 39 -8.62 0.37 21.49
CA ASP A 39 -7.63 -0.08 22.45
C ASP A 39 -6.22 0.21 21.92
N GLU A 40 -5.38 0.75 22.80
CA GLU A 40 -3.96 0.99 22.54
C GLU A 40 -3.12 -0.10 23.16
N VAL A 41 -2.21 -0.67 22.37
CA VAL A 41 -1.42 -1.83 22.77
C VAL A 41 0.02 -1.64 22.32
N ASP A 42 0.95 -1.95 23.20
CA ASP A 42 2.37 -2.02 22.88
C ASP A 42 2.71 -3.44 22.42
N MET A 43 3.33 -3.59 21.26
CA MET A 43 3.64 -4.91 20.69
C MET A 43 4.94 -4.89 19.89
N ARG A 44 5.58 -6.06 19.80
CA ARG A 44 6.73 -6.26 18.91
C ARG A 44 6.25 -6.73 17.54
N ILE A 45 6.87 -6.20 16.50
CA ILE A 45 6.64 -6.62 15.12
C ILE A 45 7.54 -7.82 14.84
N GLU A 46 6.94 -8.97 14.57
CA GLU A 46 7.65 -10.23 14.34
C GLU A 46 8.09 -10.37 12.88
N THR A 47 7.21 -9.98 11.96
CA THR A 47 7.41 -10.16 10.51
C THR A 47 6.55 -9.17 9.73
N LEU A 48 6.61 -9.26 8.40
CA LEU A 48 5.73 -8.53 7.49
C LEU A 48 4.81 -9.50 6.73
N THR A 49 3.65 -9.03 6.32
CA THR A 49 2.79 -9.72 5.37
C THR A 49 3.29 -9.48 3.94
N ASN A 50 2.78 -10.24 2.97
CA ASN A 50 3.05 -10.02 1.55
C ASN A 50 2.63 -8.62 1.05
N LEU A 51 1.71 -7.95 1.75
CA LEU A 51 1.29 -6.57 1.48
C LEU A 51 2.18 -5.52 2.17
N GLY A 52 3.19 -5.94 2.93
CA GLY A 52 4.11 -5.05 3.64
C GLY A 52 3.54 -4.48 4.94
N LEU A 53 2.52 -5.12 5.52
CA LEU A 53 2.02 -4.78 6.86
C LEU A 53 2.85 -5.53 7.90
N GLY A 54 3.29 -4.87 8.95
CA GLY A 54 3.86 -5.55 10.10
C GLY A 54 2.83 -6.42 10.78
N LEU A 55 3.31 -7.54 11.30
CA LEU A 55 2.54 -8.54 12.01
C LEU A 55 3.25 -8.86 13.31
N GLY A 56 2.51 -8.84 14.40
CA GLY A 56 2.96 -9.40 15.67
C GLY A 56 1.79 -9.97 16.46
N ARG A 57 2.09 -10.51 17.64
CA ARG A 57 1.09 -11.16 18.48
C ARG A 57 1.08 -10.61 19.89
N VAL A 58 -0.11 -10.50 20.45
CA VAL A 58 -0.35 -10.20 21.86
C VAL A 58 -1.26 -11.31 22.39
N ASP A 59 -0.79 -12.05 23.39
CA ASP A 59 -1.48 -13.24 23.94
C ASP A 59 -1.95 -14.23 22.86
N GLY A 60 -1.12 -14.42 21.82
CA GLY A 60 -1.40 -15.30 20.69
C GLY A 60 -2.28 -14.70 19.59
N TRP A 61 -2.95 -13.57 19.84
CA TRP A 61 -3.81 -12.88 18.88
C TRP A 61 -3.00 -12.07 17.86
N VAL A 62 -3.34 -12.18 16.58
CA VAL A 62 -2.62 -11.51 15.48
C VAL A 62 -3.08 -10.07 15.34
N ILE A 63 -2.13 -9.13 15.28
CA ILE A 63 -2.40 -7.73 14.97
C ILE A 63 -1.56 -7.32 13.75
N MET A 64 -2.20 -6.70 12.75
CA MET A 64 -1.57 -6.18 11.55
C MET A 64 -1.46 -4.65 11.62
N VAL A 65 -0.28 -4.12 11.29
CA VAL A 65 0.08 -2.72 11.51
C VAL A 65 0.83 -2.18 10.28
N PRO A 66 0.33 -1.15 9.57
CA PRO A 66 1.06 -0.56 8.45
C PRO A 66 2.30 0.22 8.92
N PHE A 67 3.27 0.41 8.02
CA PHE A 67 4.44 1.29 8.22
C PHE A 67 5.38 0.93 9.37
N THR A 68 5.47 -0.37 9.66
CA THR A 68 6.35 -0.95 10.67
C THR A 68 7.34 -1.91 10.04
N ILE A 69 8.44 -2.18 10.77
CA ILE A 69 9.54 -3.06 10.36
C ILE A 69 9.68 -4.18 11.40
N PRO A 70 10.04 -5.41 11.01
CA PRO A 70 10.34 -6.48 11.97
C PRO A 70 11.41 -6.07 12.98
N GLY A 71 11.21 -6.50 14.23
CA GLY A 71 12.06 -6.18 15.38
C GLY A 71 11.64 -4.93 16.15
N GLU A 72 10.75 -4.10 15.61
CA GLU A 72 10.32 -2.87 16.29
C GLU A 72 9.38 -3.13 17.46
N LEU A 73 9.54 -2.35 18.52
CA LEU A 73 8.51 -2.18 19.54
C LEU A 73 7.67 -0.96 19.17
N VAL A 74 6.36 -1.14 19.05
CA VAL A 74 5.45 -0.09 18.60
C VAL A 74 4.23 0.02 19.51
N ARG A 75 3.68 1.23 19.61
CA ARG A 75 2.34 1.47 20.15
C ARG A 75 1.35 1.57 18.99
N VAL A 76 0.28 0.80 19.07
CA VAL A 76 -0.73 0.71 18.02
C VAL A 76 -2.12 0.90 18.58
N ARG A 77 -3.06 1.34 17.74
CA ARG A 77 -4.47 1.49 18.09
C ARG A 77 -5.36 0.62 17.23
N ILE A 78 -6.09 -0.29 17.85
CA ILE A 78 -6.99 -1.21 17.15
C ILE A 78 -8.17 -0.42 16.56
N TYR A 79 -8.43 -0.57 15.27
CA TYR A 79 -9.57 0.07 14.60
C TYR A 79 -10.53 -0.93 13.93
N ARG A 80 -10.11 -2.19 13.76
CA ARG A 80 -10.98 -3.23 13.20
C ARG A 80 -10.60 -4.59 13.73
N ASN A 81 -11.62 -5.34 14.17
CA ASN A 81 -11.47 -6.72 14.56
C ASN A 81 -12.09 -7.63 13.52
N HIS A 82 -11.35 -8.66 13.13
CA HIS A 82 -11.81 -9.75 12.28
C HIS A 82 -11.94 -11.03 13.11
N LYS A 83 -12.36 -12.13 12.47
CA LYS A 83 -12.55 -13.42 13.15
C LYS A 83 -11.29 -13.94 13.85
N ASN A 84 -10.10 -13.69 13.29
CA ASN A 84 -8.84 -14.31 13.74
C ASN A 84 -7.68 -13.31 13.91
N TYR A 85 -7.90 -12.02 13.66
CA TYR A 85 -6.86 -10.98 13.72
C TYR A 85 -7.50 -9.60 13.85
N SER A 86 -6.70 -8.59 14.18
CA SER A 86 -7.10 -7.19 14.21
C SER A 86 -6.23 -6.34 13.30
N ASP A 87 -6.82 -5.31 12.71
CA ASP A 87 -6.09 -4.22 12.06
C ASP A 87 -5.90 -3.08 13.06
N ALA A 88 -4.70 -2.49 13.07
CA ALA A 88 -4.35 -1.37 13.92
C ALA A 88 -3.65 -0.25 13.16
N ASP A 89 -3.85 0.98 13.62
CA ASP A 89 -3.04 2.14 13.22
C ASP A 89 -1.74 2.15 14.03
N LEU A 90 -0.63 2.48 13.39
CA LEU A 90 0.61 2.82 14.11
C LEU A 90 0.45 4.19 14.77
N LEU A 91 0.60 4.27 16.08
CA LEU A 91 0.63 5.53 16.83
C LEU A 91 2.07 6.01 17.02
N GLU A 92 2.96 5.12 17.46
CA GLU A 92 4.34 5.47 17.82
C GLU A 92 5.27 4.27 17.62
N VAL A 93 6.51 4.54 17.21
CA VAL A 93 7.60 3.56 17.22
C VAL A 93 8.43 3.81 18.47
N LEU A 94 8.30 2.94 19.47
CA LEU A 94 8.94 3.07 20.77
C LEU A 94 10.42 2.65 20.72
N GLU A 95 10.71 1.54 20.01
CA GLU A 95 12.06 1.07 19.73
C GLU A 95 12.19 0.86 18.22
N PRO A 96 12.85 1.79 17.48
CA PRO A 96 12.99 1.66 16.04
C PRO A 96 14.01 0.58 15.65
N SER A 97 13.77 -0.07 14.52
CA SER A 97 14.73 -1.00 13.92
C SER A 97 15.94 -0.23 13.41
N ALA A 98 17.13 -0.85 13.42
CA ALA A 98 18.33 -0.28 12.81
C ALA A 98 18.16 0.00 11.30
N GLU A 99 17.21 -0.69 10.67
CA GLU A 99 16.88 -0.55 9.25
C GLU A 99 15.87 0.58 8.98
N ARG A 100 15.33 1.23 10.03
CA ARG A 100 14.39 2.34 9.86
C ARG A 100 15.13 3.58 9.39
N ILE A 101 14.62 4.18 8.32
CA ILE A 101 15.09 5.46 7.78
C ILE A 101 13.94 6.47 7.74
N SER A 102 14.27 7.75 7.66
CA SER A 102 13.29 8.80 7.42
C SER A 102 12.83 8.78 5.95
N PRO A 103 11.52 8.68 5.68
CA PRO A 103 10.97 8.81 4.33
C PRO A 103 11.30 10.16 3.71
N GLN A 104 11.59 10.21 2.41
CA GLN A 104 11.75 11.50 1.70
C GLN A 104 10.42 12.16 1.36
N CYS A 105 9.35 11.37 1.20
CA CYS A 105 8.03 11.92 0.89
C CYS A 105 7.34 12.43 2.17
N PRO A 106 6.97 13.73 2.25
CA PRO A 106 6.27 14.27 3.42
C PRO A 106 4.85 13.69 3.58
N LEU A 107 4.30 13.07 2.54
CA LEU A 107 2.99 12.41 2.57
C LEU A 107 3.08 10.91 2.85
N PHE A 108 4.28 10.36 3.11
CA PHE A 108 4.42 8.96 3.49
C PHE A 108 3.62 8.66 4.75
N GLY A 109 3.01 7.47 4.84
CA GLY A 109 2.09 7.11 5.92
C GLY A 109 0.64 7.56 5.69
N SER A 110 0.44 8.70 5.03
CA SER A 110 -0.91 9.22 4.74
C SER A 110 -1.38 8.95 3.30
N CYS A 111 -0.47 8.99 2.33
CA CYS A 111 -0.72 8.65 0.94
C CYS A 111 -0.58 7.13 0.73
N GLY A 112 -1.58 6.48 0.12
CA GLY A 112 -1.57 5.03 -0.14
C GLY A 112 -0.65 4.59 -1.29
N GLY A 113 0.29 5.45 -1.72
CA GLY A 113 1.12 5.20 -2.90
C GLY A 113 2.39 4.39 -2.65
N CYS A 114 3.02 4.51 -1.47
CA CYS A 114 4.30 3.88 -1.15
C CYS A 114 4.21 3.13 0.19
N GLN A 115 4.83 1.95 0.27
CA GLN A 115 4.76 1.07 1.44
C GLN A 115 6.03 1.12 2.31
N TYR A 116 7.22 1.27 1.70
CA TYR A 116 8.49 0.97 2.37
C TYR A 116 9.48 2.13 2.48
N GLN A 117 9.08 3.41 2.27
CA GLN A 117 10.05 4.51 2.32
C GLN A 117 10.70 4.72 3.70
N HIS A 118 10.15 4.11 4.75
CA HIS A 118 10.69 4.12 6.10
C HIS A 118 11.70 3.00 6.37
N MET A 119 12.03 2.17 5.37
CA MET A 119 12.93 1.02 5.47
C MET A 119 14.13 1.20 4.53
N SER A 120 15.33 0.85 4.97
CA SER A 120 16.55 0.87 4.15
C SER A 120 16.36 0.10 2.83
N TYR A 121 17.05 0.52 1.78
CA TYR A 121 16.83 -0.07 0.46
C TYR A 121 17.32 -1.52 0.40
N GLU A 122 18.41 -1.81 1.10
CA GLU A 122 19.00 -3.12 1.28
C GLU A 122 17.99 -4.07 1.96
N SER A 123 17.34 -3.61 3.03
CA SER A 123 16.29 -4.38 3.71
C SER A 123 15.06 -4.59 2.85
N GLN A 124 14.67 -3.60 2.03
CA GLN A 124 13.59 -3.79 1.07
C GLN A 124 13.89 -4.89 0.05
N LEU A 125 15.14 -4.98 -0.44
CA LEU A 125 15.56 -6.01 -1.39
C LEU A 125 15.61 -7.38 -0.71
N ALA A 126 16.22 -7.47 0.48
CA ALA A 126 16.27 -8.70 1.27
C ALA A 126 14.86 -9.23 1.56
N TRP A 127 13.96 -8.35 2.01
CA TRP A 127 12.55 -8.70 2.25
C TRP A 127 11.86 -9.26 1.01
N LYS A 128 12.02 -8.62 -0.16
CA LYS A 128 11.42 -9.09 -1.41
C LYS A 128 11.98 -10.44 -1.85
N THR A 129 13.28 -10.67 -1.65
CA THR A 129 13.90 -11.98 -1.91
C THR A 129 13.30 -13.05 -1.00
N ASP A 130 13.18 -12.76 0.30
CA ASP A 130 12.63 -13.69 1.29
C ASP A 130 11.16 -14.01 1.02
N GLN A 131 10.37 -13.02 0.57
CA GLN A 131 8.98 -13.23 0.13
C GLN A 131 8.90 -14.27 -0.99
N VAL A 132 9.69 -14.11 -2.05
CA VAL A 132 9.71 -15.08 -3.15
C VAL A 132 10.17 -16.46 -2.68
N ARG A 133 11.21 -16.51 -1.84
CA ARG A 133 11.72 -17.77 -1.27
C ARG A 133 10.66 -18.49 -0.44
N ASN A 134 9.95 -17.77 0.43
CA ASN A 134 8.90 -18.33 1.27
C ASN A 134 7.70 -18.80 0.43
N LEU A 135 7.35 -18.09 -0.64
CA LEU A 135 6.30 -18.54 -1.56
C LEU A 135 6.69 -19.83 -2.28
N LEU A 136 7.90 -19.93 -2.83
CA LEU A 136 8.35 -21.12 -3.57
C LEU A 136 8.51 -22.35 -2.67
N ARG A 137 8.98 -22.19 -1.43
CA ARG A 137 9.07 -23.30 -0.45
C ARG A 137 7.74 -24.01 -0.19
N ASN A 138 6.63 -23.29 -0.35
CA ASN A 138 5.29 -23.84 -0.12
C ASN A 138 4.67 -24.46 -1.39
N ILE A 139 5.37 -24.42 -2.54
CA ILE A 139 4.91 -25.01 -3.80
C ILE A 139 5.63 -26.35 -4.01
N PRO A 140 4.90 -27.49 -4.01
CA PRO A 140 5.49 -28.79 -4.28
C PRO A 140 6.22 -28.82 -5.63
N GLY A 141 7.49 -29.24 -5.63
CA GLY A 141 8.32 -29.36 -6.84
C GLY A 141 8.91 -28.05 -7.36
N ALA A 142 8.71 -26.92 -6.68
CA ALA A 142 9.38 -25.67 -7.02
C ALA A 142 10.85 -25.67 -6.60
N THR A 143 11.68 -24.90 -7.32
CA THR A 143 13.09 -24.71 -6.96
C THR A 143 13.23 -23.91 -5.67
N GLU A 144 14.19 -24.30 -4.84
CA GLU A 144 14.56 -23.57 -3.63
C GLU A 144 15.60 -22.47 -3.88
N CYS A 145 16.19 -22.44 -5.08
CA CYS A 145 17.22 -21.46 -5.43
C CYS A 145 16.59 -20.11 -5.79
N VAL A 146 16.59 -19.18 -4.84
CA VAL A 146 16.17 -17.79 -5.04
C VAL A 146 17.36 -16.86 -4.90
N HIS A 147 17.73 -16.23 -6.01
CA HIS A 147 18.80 -15.22 -6.04
C HIS A 147 18.37 -13.91 -5.36
N PRO A 148 19.33 -13.12 -4.85
CA PRO A 148 19.05 -11.78 -4.34
C PRO A 148 18.31 -10.90 -5.36
N ALA A 149 17.40 -10.05 -4.87
CA ALA A 149 16.66 -9.13 -5.71
C ALA A 149 17.60 -8.11 -6.35
N ILE A 150 17.44 -7.88 -7.64
CA ILE A 150 18.22 -6.88 -8.37
C ILE A 150 17.68 -5.49 -8.01
N GLY A 151 18.55 -4.65 -7.46
CA GLY A 151 18.24 -3.26 -7.15
C GLY A 151 18.03 -2.42 -8.40
N SER A 152 17.10 -1.47 -8.32
CA SER A 152 16.96 -0.38 -9.29
C SER A 152 18.14 0.57 -9.14
N PRO A 153 18.71 1.09 -10.24
CA PRO A 153 19.72 2.14 -10.18
C PRO A 153 19.17 3.46 -9.62
N LYS A 154 17.84 3.63 -9.59
CA LYS A 154 17.14 4.79 -9.04
C LYS A 154 16.11 4.36 -7.99
N THR A 155 16.25 4.84 -6.76
CA THR A 155 15.29 4.61 -5.66
C THR A 155 14.22 5.70 -5.58
N TYR A 156 14.49 6.87 -6.16
CA TYR A 156 13.57 7.99 -6.37
C TYR A 156 13.60 8.42 -7.84
N HIS A 157 12.64 9.24 -8.26
CA HIS A 157 12.56 9.73 -9.64
C HIS A 157 12.53 8.65 -10.74
N TYR A 158 12.06 7.44 -10.42
CA TYR A 158 11.99 6.33 -11.37
C TYR A 158 10.64 6.24 -12.09
N ARG A 159 9.58 6.86 -11.55
CA ARG A 159 8.21 6.68 -12.03
C ARG A 159 7.88 7.70 -13.12
N SER A 160 7.89 7.23 -14.37
CA SER A 160 7.58 8.02 -15.57
C SER A 160 6.08 8.14 -15.88
N LYS A 161 5.19 7.58 -15.04
CA LYS A 161 3.74 7.70 -15.19
C LYS A 161 3.05 7.89 -13.85
N LEU A 162 2.31 8.97 -13.72
CA LEU A 162 1.37 9.22 -12.62
C LEU A 162 -0.07 9.29 -13.13
N THR A 163 -0.99 8.86 -12.27
CA THR A 163 -2.44 8.97 -12.51
C THR A 163 -3.14 9.53 -11.27
N PRO A 164 -2.88 10.78 -10.85
CA PRO A 164 -3.61 11.36 -9.73
C PRO A 164 -5.11 11.43 -10.02
N HIS A 165 -5.93 11.11 -9.03
CA HIS A 165 -7.38 11.20 -9.08
C HIS A 165 -7.86 12.51 -8.43
N TYR A 166 -9.05 12.92 -8.82
CA TYR A 166 -9.77 14.02 -8.19
C TYR A 166 -11.25 13.62 -8.00
N PRO A 167 -11.88 14.01 -6.87
CA PRO A 167 -13.29 13.74 -6.65
C PRO A 167 -14.17 14.62 -7.55
N ARG A 168 -15.48 14.39 -7.52
CA ARG A 168 -16.41 15.31 -8.17
C ARG A 168 -16.24 16.71 -7.56
N PRO A 169 -16.03 17.77 -8.35
CA PRO A 169 -15.91 19.12 -7.82
C PRO A 169 -17.21 19.58 -7.13
N LYS A 170 -17.07 20.28 -6.01
CA LYS A 170 -18.20 20.93 -5.33
C LYS A 170 -18.52 22.23 -6.06
N LYS A 171 -19.81 22.60 -6.10
CA LYS A 171 -20.26 23.81 -6.81
C LYS A 171 -19.62 25.04 -6.15
N GLY A 172 -18.85 25.81 -6.91
CA GLY A 172 -18.19 27.03 -6.44
C GLY A 172 -16.86 26.82 -5.73
N ASP A 173 -16.36 25.58 -5.61
CA ASP A 173 -15.08 25.29 -4.93
C ASP A 173 -14.24 24.28 -5.73
N THR A 174 -13.51 24.81 -6.71
CA THR A 174 -12.51 24.08 -7.50
C THR A 174 -11.08 24.40 -7.09
N ALA A 175 -10.86 25.54 -6.42
CA ALA A 175 -9.54 25.96 -5.98
C ALA A 175 -8.93 24.99 -4.97
N THR A 176 -9.75 24.43 -4.06
CA THR A 176 -9.31 23.44 -3.07
C THR A 176 -9.56 21.99 -3.51
N LEU A 177 -9.86 21.75 -4.80
CA LEU A 177 -10.07 20.39 -5.31
C LEU A 177 -8.79 19.56 -5.08
N PRO A 178 -8.85 18.46 -4.30
CA PRO A 178 -7.68 17.61 -4.10
C PRO A 178 -7.41 16.82 -5.38
N ILE A 179 -6.15 16.81 -5.79
CA ILE A 179 -5.65 16.07 -6.94
C ILE A 179 -4.49 15.22 -6.43
N GLY A 180 -4.65 13.91 -6.39
CA GLY A 180 -3.64 13.06 -5.78
C GLY A 180 -4.05 11.60 -5.73
N PHE A 181 -3.71 10.91 -4.65
CA PHE A 181 -3.94 9.47 -4.54
C PHE A 181 -4.91 9.17 -3.40
N LEU A 182 -5.34 7.91 -3.30
CA LEU A 182 -6.15 7.47 -2.17
C LEU A 182 -5.37 7.66 -0.87
N LYS A 183 -6.04 8.21 0.14
CA LYS A 183 -5.53 8.25 1.50
C LYS A 183 -5.43 6.82 2.04
N GLN A 184 -4.31 6.51 2.70
CA GLN A 184 -4.07 5.22 3.31
C GLN A 184 -5.26 4.79 4.19
N GLY A 185 -5.65 3.52 4.09
CA GLY A 185 -6.75 2.96 4.87
C GLY A 185 -8.16 3.38 4.42
N THR A 186 -8.28 4.14 3.32
CA THR A 186 -9.58 4.60 2.81
C THR A 186 -9.81 4.14 1.36
N THR A 187 -11.09 4.01 0.97
CA THR A 187 -11.48 3.60 -0.38
C THR A 187 -11.92 4.77 -1.27
N HIS A 188 -12.18 5.94 -0.69
CA HIS A 188 -12.81 7.06 -1.40
C HIS A 188 -12.20 8.43 -1.10
N SER A 189 -11.31 8.54 -0.10
CA SER A 189 -10.71 9.82 0.29
C SER A 189 -9.46 10.05 -0.54
N ILE A 190 -9.37 11.21 -1.20
CA ILE A 190 -8.19 11.63 -1.95
C ILE A 190 -7.35 12.55 -1.07
N ILE A 191 -6.07 12.23 -0.93
CA ILE A 191 -5.07 13.16 -0.39
C ILE A 191 -4.51 14.01 -1.53
N ASP A 192 -4.41 15.33 -1.33
CA ASP A 192 -3.82 16.21 -2.33
C ASP A 192 -2.31 16.01 -2.39
N VAL A 193 -1.78 15.82 -3.60
CA VAL A 193 -0.36 15.51 -3.83
C VAL A 193 0.23 16.57 -4.75
N PRO A 194 0.87 17.62 -4.21
CA PRO A 194 1.47 18.68 -5.00
C PRO A 194 2.78 18.25 -5.67
N GLU A 195 3.49 17.28 -5.08
CA GLU A 195 4.76 16.72 -5.57
C GLU A 195 4.88 15.25 -5.17
N CYS A 196 5.58 14.44 -5.97
CA CYS A 196 5.83 13.04 -5.68
C CYS A 196 7.30 12.68 -5.91
N PRO A 197 8.12 12.44 -4.87
CA PRO A 197 9.56 12.16 -5.00
C PRO A 197 9.91 10.92 -5.82
N ILE A 198 8.99 9.95 -5.96
CA ILE A 198 9.22 8.78 -6.82
C ILE A 198 8.94 9.08 -8.29
N ALA A 199 8.23 10.17 -8.60
CA ALA A 199 8.00 10.61 -9.97
C ALA A 199 9.25 11.29 -10.54
N THR A 200 9.46 11.12 -11.85
CA THR A 200 10.56 11.80 -12.54
C THR A 200 10.47 13.31 -12.34
N GLU A 201 11.61 13.97 -12.33
CA GLU A 201 11.78 15.41 -12.14
C GLU A 201 10.90 16.20 -13.11
N ALA A 202 10.91 15.84 -14.40
CA ALA A 202 10.05 16.47 -15.42
C ALA A 202 8.54 16.40 -15.08
N ILE A 203 8.07 15.33 -14.42
CA ILE A 203 6.68 15.24 -13.98
C ILE A 203 6.42 16.23 -12.85
N ASN A 204 7.31 16.28 -11.84
CA ASN A 204 7.16 17.21 -10.72
C ASN A 204 7.25 18.68 -11.18
N GLU A 205 8.07 18.99 -12.19
CA GLU A 205 8.12 20.31 -12.83
C GLU A 205 6.81 20.68 -13.54
N ALA A 206 6.20 19.72 -14.27
CA ALA A 206 4.94 19.97 -14.98
C ALA A 206 3.71 20.01 -14.05
N LEU A 207 3.76 19.29 -12.93
CA LEU A 207 2.60 19.00 -12.08
C LEU A 207 1.85 20.25 -11.57
N PRO A 208 2.51 21.34 -11.09
CA PRO A 208 1.81 22.55 -10.65
C PRO A 208 0.92 23.17 -11.74
N LYS A 209 1.45 23.28 -12.97
CA LYS A 209 0.71 23.83 -14.12
C LYS A 209 -0.47 22.95 -14.49
N LEU A 210 -0.26 21.63 -14.60
CA LEU A 210 -1.31 20.68 -14.96
C LEU A 210 -2.44 20.64 -13.92
N ARG A 211 -2.10 20.81 -12.64
CA ARG A 211 -3.08 20.91 -11.54
C ARG A 211 -3.90 22.19 -11.63
N ALA A 212 -3.28 23.34 -11.90
CA ALA A 212 -3.98 24.60 -12.08
C ALA A 212 -4.97 24.54 -13.25
N GLU A 213 -4.51 24.08 -14.42
CA GLU A 213 -5.37 23.92 -15.61
C GLU A 213 -6.56 22.97 -15.35
N LEU A 214 -6.35 21.92 -14.55
CA LEU A 214 -7.43 21.01 -14.18
C LEU A 214 -8.46 21.69 -13.28
N ARG A 215 -8.02 22.50 -12.31
CA ARG A 215 -8.92 23.24 -11.41
C ARG A 215 -9.75 24.29 -12.15
N ASP A 216 -9.17 24.95 -13.14
CA ASP A 216 -9.89 25.91 -14.00
C ASP A 216 -10.98 25.21 -14.82
N LYS A 217 -10.67 24.04 -15.41
CA LYS A 217 -11.62 23.23 -16.18
C LYS A 217 -12.66 22.54 -15.30
N ALA A 218 -12.33 22.24 -14.04
CA ALA A 218 -13.16 21.47 -13.12
C ALA A 218 -14.50 22.14 -12.80
N VAL A 219 -14.65 23.45 -13.03
CA VAL A 219 -15.91 24.18 -12.84
C VAL A 219 -17.06 23.54 -13.63
N GLY A 220 -16.76 22.97 -14.81
CA GLY A 220 -17.74 22.29 -15.66
C GLY A 220 -17.92 20.78 -15.39
N PHE A 221 -17.12 20.18 -14.52
CA PHE A 221 -17.10 18.71 -14.38
C PHE A 221 -18.27 18.19 -13.54
N LYS A 222 -18.98 17.20 -14.09
CA LYS A 222 -20.09 16.51 -13.40
C LYS A 222 -19.63 15.27 -12.61
N ARG A 223 -18.38 14.82 -12.77
CA ARG A 223 -17.84 13.61 -12.13
C ARG A 223 -16.38 13.86 -11.74
N GLY A 224 -15.89 13.06 -10.80
CA GLY A 224 -14.45 12.93 -10.56
C GLY A 224 -13.76 12.22 -11.72
N GLY A 225 -12.44 12.18 -11.68
CA GLY A 225 -11.66 11.59 -12.77
C GLY A 225 -10.19 11.38 -12.41
N THR A 226 -9.38 11.23 -13.45
CA THR A 226 -7.95 10.95 -13.35
C THR A 226 -7.19 11.92 -14.24
N LEU A 227 -6.18 12.57 -13.68
CA LEU A 227 -5.17 13.32 -14.41
C LEU A 227 -4.08 12.34 -14.85
N LEU A 228 -4.00 11.99 -16.13
CA LEU A 228 -2.92 11.17 -16.64
C LEU A 228 -1.70 12.06 -16.91
N ILE A 229 -0.53 11.63 -16.43
CA ILE A 229 0.75 12.29 -16.71
C ILE A 229 1.76 11.21 -17.07
N ARG A 230 2.39 11.34 -18.24
CA ARG A 230 3.46 10.45 -18.71
C ARG A 230 4.67 11.26 -19.12
N HIS A 231 5.85 10.81 -18.76
CA HIS A 231 7.12 11.34 -19.21
C HIS A 231 7.74 10.38 -20.22
N SER A 232 7.93 10.88 -21.44
CA SER A 232 8.60 10.21 -22.56
C SER A 232 9.88 10.97 -22.93
N ARG A 233 10.60 10.49 -23.95
CA ARG A 233 11.78 11.21 -24.48
C ARG A 233 11.41 12.57 -25.07
N GLU A 234 10.19 12.71 -25.57
CA GLU A 234 9.63 13.93 -26.17
C GLU A 234 9.07 14.91 -25.12
N GLY A 235 9.10 14.53 -23.83
CA GLY A 235 8.67 15.36 -22.71
C GLY A 235 7.46 14.81 -21.96
N VAL A 236 6.71 15.69 -21.30
CA VAL A 236 5.55 15.32 -20.48
C VAL A 236 4.25 15.48 -21.27
N THR A 237 3.42 14.44 -21.27
CA THR A 237 2.14 14.40 -21.97
C THR A 237 1.00 13.89 -21.11
N GLN A 238 -0.20 14.40 -21.39
CA GLN A 238 -1.47 13.91 -20.83
C GLN A 238 -2.24 13.01 -21.83
N ASN A 239 -1.74 12.85 -23.06
CA ASN A 239 -2.41 12.07 -24.09
C ASN A 239 -2.28 10.57 -23.80
N SER A 240 -3.41 9.89 -23.58
CA SER A 240 -3.45 8.45 -23.31
C SER A 240 -3.04 7.59 -24.50
N GLN A 241 -3.18 8.12 -25.72
CA GLN A 241 -2.88 7.48 -26.99
C GLN A 241 -1.50 7.84 -27.54
N ALA A 242 -0.76 8.75 -26.90
CA ALA A 242 0.62 9.01 -27.29
C ALA A 242 1.45 7.73 -27.13
N ILE A 243 2.13 7.35 -28.21
CA ILE A 243 3.15 6.30 -28.19
C ILE A 243 4.38 6.93 -27.52
N VAL A 244 4.78 6.35 -26.40
CA VAL A 244 5.81 6.82 -25.47
C VAL A 244 6.83 5.70 -25.27
#